data_AF-A0A7C5H086-F1
#
_entry.id   AF-A0A7C5H086-F1
#
_cell.length_a   1.000
_cell.length_b   1.000
_cell.length_c   1.000
_cell.angle_alpha   90.00
_cell.angle_beta   90.00
_cell.angle_gamma   90.00
#
_symmetry.space_group_name_H-M   'P 1'
#
loop_
_entity.id
_entity.type
_entity.pdbx_description
1 polymer ?
#
loop_
_entity_poly.entity_id
_entity_poly.type
_entity_poly.pdbx_seq_one_letter_code
_entity_poly.pdbx_strand_id
1 'polypeptide(L)'
;AVTLFLGGWTLPIAGLETAAESMWTGLLQVFVFMGKVAMMVLGIIWVRWMWPRLRFDQLMDLSWGRLIPLAMGNVIFAVILLIAGW
;
A
#
# COMPACT_ATOMS: atom_id res chain seq x y z
N ALA A 1 -0.65 -2.64 5.04
CA ALA A 1 -0.24 -1.85 3.86
C ALA A 1 0.29 -2.74 2.73
N VAL A 2 1.36 -3.52 2.94
CA VAL A 2 1.90 -4.43 1.90
C VAL A 2 0.86 -5.47 1.44
N THR A 3 0.09 -6.04 2.37
CA THR A 3 -0.98 -7.00 2.05
C THR A 3 -2.19 -6.35 1.38
N LEU A 4 -2.69 -5.26 1.97
CA LEU A 4 -3.92 -4.58 1.50
C LEU A 4 -3.76 -3.83 0.18
N PHE A 5 -2.60 -3.24 -0.10
CA PHE A 5 -2.40 -2.36 -1.26
C PHE A 5 -1.39 -2.89 -2.28
N LEU A 6 -0.38 -3.68 -1.86
CA LEU A 6 0.70 -4.15 -2.74
C LEU A 6 0.61 -5.65 -3.06
N GLY A 7 -0.56 -6.26 -2.84
CA GLY A 7 -0.83 -7.67 -3.17
C GLY A 7 -0.13 -8.70 -2.29
N GLY A 8 0.50 -8.31 -1.18
CA GLY A 8 1.14 -9.25 -0.26
C GLY A 8 2.21 -10.10 -0.95
N TRP A 9 1.97 -11.42 -1.03
CA TRP A 9 2.88 -12.40 -1.63
C TRP A 9 2.75 -12.52 -3.17
N THR A 10 1.70 -11.98 -3.78
CA THR A 10 1.48 -12.13 -5.22
C THR A 10 2.40 -11.19 -6.01
N LEU A 11 2.96 -11.72 -7.09
CA LEU A 11 3.77 -10.98 -8.06
C LEU A 11 3.24 -11.36 -9.44
N PRO A 12 2.73 -10.40 -10.24
CA PRO A 12 2.18 -10.66 -11.58
C PRO A 12 3.26 -10.96 -12.62
N ILE A 13 4.49 -11.17 -12.17
CA ILE A 13 5.67 -11.41 -12.99
C ILE A 13 6.15 -12.80 -12.58
N ALA A 14 6.25 -13.72 -13.55
CA ALA A 14 6.69 -15.12 -13.39
C ALA A 14 5.69 -16.13 -12.78
N GLY A 15 4.37 -15.90 -12.87
CA GLY A 15 3.38 -16.91 -12.49
C GLY A 15 3.27 -17.18 -10.98
N LEU A 16 3.81 -16.29 -10.15
CA LEU A 16 3.76 -16.35 -8.68
C LEU A 16 2.40 -15.91 -8.08
N GLU A 17 1.38 -15.80 -8.91
CA GLU A 17 0.02 -15.45 -8.48
C GLU A 17 -0.71 -16.65 -7.88
N THR A 18 -0.32 -17.87 -8.27
CA THR A 18 -0.92 -19.11 -7.78
C THR A 18 -0.32 -19.55 -6.45
N ALA A 19 -1.09 -20.35 -5.71
CA ALA A 19 -0.62 -20.95 -4.46
C ALA A 19 0.65 -21.77 -4.72
N ALA A 20 1.60 -21.74 -3.77
CA ALA A 20 2.89 -22.40 -3.93
C ALA A 20 2.71 -23.90 -4.21
N GLU A 21 3.02 -24.32 -5.44
CA GLU A 21 2.98 -25.72 -5.85
C GLU A 21 4.21 -26.51 -5.36
N SER A 22 5.27 -25.79 -4.99
CA SER A 22 6.53 -26.37 -4.50
C SER A 22 7.11 -25.57 -3.31
N MET A 23 7.96 -26.23 -2.52
CA MET A 23 8.68 -25.60 -1.40
C MET A 23 9.55 -24.40 -1.87
N TRP A 24 10.10 -24.48 -3.09
CA TRP A 24 10.90 -23.41 -3.69
C TRP A 24 10.05 -22.17 -4.02
N THR A 25 8.88 -22.36 -4.63
CA THR A 25 7.95 -21.26 -4.92
C THR A 25 7.43 -20.59 -3.65
N GLY A 26 7.18 -21.36 -2.58
CA GLY A 26 6.77 -20.81 -1.29
C GLY A 26 7.87 -19.96 -0.65
N LEU A 27 9.13 -20.41 -0.70
CA LEU A 27 10.26 -19.65 -0.18
C LEU A 27 10.44 -18.33 -0.95
N LEU A 28 10.29 -18.36 -2.28
CA LEU A 28 10.39 -17.17 -3.13
C LEU A 28 9.27 -16.16 -2.83
N GLN A 29 8.04 -16.61 -2.63
CA GLN A 29 6.91 -15.76 -2.20
C GLN A 29 7.17 -15.07 -0.85
N VAL A 30 7.80 -15.76 0.11
CA VAL A 30 8.17 -15.17 1.40
C VAL A 30 9.26 -14.11 1.25
N PHE A 31 10.31 -14.37 0.45
CA PHE A 31 11.36 -13.39 0.18
C PHE A 31 10.81 -12.15 -0.52
N VAL A 32 9.91 -12.32 -1.49
CA VAL A 32 9.21 -11.23 -2.16
C VAL A 32 8.43 -10.39 -1.15
N PHE A 33 7.66 -11.03 -0.28
CA PHE A 33 6.90 -10.34 0.75
C PHE A 33 7.82 -9.55 1.69
N MET A 34 8.89 -10.17 2.19
CA MET A 34 9.89 -9.50 3.03
C MET A 34 10.56 -8.34 2.30
N GLY A 35 10.86 -8.50 1.01
CA GLY A 35 11.41 -7.42 0.17
C GLY A 35 10.47 -6.23 0.06
N LYS A 36 9.16 -6.47 -0.20
CA LYS A 36 8.15 -5.40 -0.22
C LYS A 36 8.01 -4.71 1.14
N VAL A 37 8.06 -5.47 2.23
CA VAL A 37 8.04 -4.92 3.60
C VAL A 37 9.27 -4.05 3.86
N ALA A 38 10.47 -4.53 3.53
CA ALA A 38 11.71 -3.79 3.70
C ALA A 38 11.68 -2.47 2.91
N MET A 39 11.25 -2.51 1.64
CA MET A 39 11.07 -1.28 0.84
C MET A 39 10.10 -0.29 1.48
N MET A 40 8.97 -0.75 2.01
CA MET A 40 8.01 0.12 2.69
C MET A 40 8.60 0.76 3.95
N VAL A 41 9.31 -0.01 4.77
CA VAL A 41 9.96 0.49 6.00
C VAL A 41 11.05 1.49 5.66
N LEU A 42 11.88 1.21 4.65
CA LEU A 42 12.89 2.14 4.16
C LEU A 42 12.24 3.44 3.66
N GLY A 43 11.10 3.36 2.96
CA GLY A 43 10.32 4.53 2.57
C GLY A 43 9.85 5.38 3.76
N ILE A 44 9.33 4.75 4.82
CA ILE A 44 8.90 5.45 6.04
C ILE A 44 10.08 6.13 6.74
N ILE A 45 11.22 5.44 6.85
CA ILE A 45 12.44 6.00 7.45
C ILE A 45 12.95 7.17 6.60
N TRP A 46 12.93 7.03 5.29
CA TRP A 46 13.35 8.08 4.37
C TRP A 46 12.47 9.33 4.48
N VAL A 47 11.14 9.16 4.53
CA VAL A 47 10.19 10.27 4.77
C VAL A 47 10.46 10.95 6.11
N ARG A 48 10.75 10.18 7.16
CA ARG A 48 11.11 10.73 8.48
C ARG A 48 12.35 11.63 8.41
N TRP A 49 13.32 11.32 7.56
CA TRP A 49 14.52 12.14 7.37
C TRP A 49 14.28 13.38 6.52
N MET A 50 13.32 13.34 5.59
CA MET A 50 12.99 14.46 4.70
C MET A 50 12.09 15.52 5.35
N TRP A 51 11.22 15.16 6.28
CA TRP A 51 10.23 16.11 6.81
C TRP A 51 10.75 16.96 7.98
N PRO A 52 10.83 18.31 7.81
CA PRO A 52 11.03 19.21 8.94
C PRO A 52 9.75 19.20 9.80
N ARG A 53 9.93 19.04 11.11
CA ARG A 53 8.86 18.75 12.09
C ARG A 53 7.60 19.60 11.85
N LEU A 54 6.47 18.95 11.61
CA LEU A 54 5.16 19.60 11.43
C LEU A 54 4.53 19.93 12.79
N ARG A 55 3.85 21.09 12.90
CA ARG A 55 3.10 21.45 14.11
C ARG A 55 1.81 20.63 14.19
N PHE A 56 1.34 20.33 15.41
CA PHE A 56 0.11 19.56 15.63
C PHE A 56 -1.09 20.16 14.89
N ASP A 57 -1.24 21.49 14.93
CA ASP A 57 -2.31 22.20 14.22
C ASP A 57 -2.28 21.96 12.70
N GLN A 58 -1.08 21.88 12.11
CA GLN A 58 -0.91 21.60 10.67
C GLN A 58 -1.20 20.14 10.34
N LEU A 59 -0.88 19.22 11.25
CA LEU A 59 -1.23 17.80 11.11
C LEU A 59 -2.75 17.60 11.18
N MET A 60 -3.41 18.31 12.08
CA MET A 60 -4.87 18.29 12.22
C MET A 60 -5.55 18.83 10.96
N ASP A 61 -5.09 19.97 10.44
CA ASP A 61 -5.62 20.54 9.19
C ASP A 61 -5.37 19.64 7.97
N LEU A 62 -4.20 19.01 7.87
CA LEU A 62 -3.91 18.06 6.78
C LEU A 62 -4.84 16.83 6.84
N SER A 63 -4.96 16.23 8.02
CA SER A 63 -5.74 15.00 8.21
C SER A 63 -7.24 15.24 8.06
N TRP A 64 -7.79 16.20 8.81
CA TRP A 64 -9.23 16.46 8.82
C TRP A 64 -9.68 17.36 7.68
N GLY A 65 -8.89 18.38 7.33
CA GLY A 65 -9.25 19.34 6.28
C GLY A 65 -9.07 18.81 4.86
N ARG A 66 -8.13 17.87 4.62
CA ARG A 66 -7.83 17.39 3.25
C ARG A 66 -7.92 15.89 3.08
N LEU A 67 -7.29 15.10 3.95
CA LEU A 67 -7.21 13.64 3.74
C LEU A 67 -8.57 12.95 3.89
N ILE A 68 -9.39 13.33 4.89
CA ILE A 68 -10.72 12.74 5.07
C ILE A 68 -11.66 13.04 3.89
N PRO A 69 -11.82 14.31 3.45
CA PRO A 69 -12.65 14.60 2.27
C PRO A 69 -12.20 13.86 1.01
N LEU A 70 -10.88 13.77 0.79
CA LEU A 70 -10.31 13.01 -0.34
C LEU A 70 -10.60 11.51 -0.25
N ALA A 71 -10.49 10.92 0.95
CA ALA A 71 -10.80 9.51 1.16
C ALA A 71 -12.29 9.21 0.91
N MET A 72 -13.19 10.08 1.35
CA MET A 72 -14.62 9.96 1.08
C MET A 72 -14.92 10.07 -0.43
N GLY A 73 -14.30 11.05 -1.11
CA GLY A 73 -14.40 11.19 -2.56
C GLY A 73 -13.90 9.95 -3.30
N ASN A 74 -12.80 9.34 -2.86
CA ASN A 74 -12.25 8.13 -3.45
C ASN A 74 -13.20 6.91 -3.31
N VAL A 75 -13.87 6.76 -2.17
CA VAL A 75 -14.87 5.70 -1.97
C VAL A 75 -16.07 5.89 -2.90
N ILE A 76 -16.60 7.12 -2.98
CA ILE A 76 -17.71 7.45 -3.88
C ILE A 76 -17.30 7.17 -5.34
N PHE A 77 -16.11 7.59 -5.73
CA PHE A 77 -15.57 7.34 -7.06
C PHE A 77 -15.46 5.85 -7.36
N ALA A 78 -14.96 5.04 -6.42
CA ALA A 78 -14.91 3.58 -6.56
C ALA A 78 -16.29 2.96 -6.76
N VAL A 79 -17.31 3.44 -6.03
CA VAL A 79 -18.71 2.98 -6.21
C VAL A 79 -19.25 3.37 -7.59
N ILE A 80 -18.96 4.58 -8.06
CA ILE A 80 -19.39 5.03 -9.39
C ILE A 80 -18.76 4.15 -10.48
N LEU A 81 -17.46 3.86 -10.39
CA LEU A 81 -16.76 2.99 -11.33
C LEU A 81 -17.37 1.58 -11.36
N LEU A 82 -17.65 1.01 -10.19
CA LEU A 82 -18.28 -0.30 -10.07
C LEU A 82 -19.67 -0.33 -10.77
N ILE A 83 -20.48 0.72 -10.58
CA ILE A 83 -21.79 0.83 -11.23
C ILE A 83 -21.65 1.03 -12.75
N ALA A 84 -20.61 1.73 -13.20
CA ALA A 84 -20.32 1.93 -14.61
C ALA A 84 -19.85 0.65 -15.34
N GLY A 85 -19.68 -0.47 -14.62
CA GLY A 85 -19.28 -1.76 -15.19
C GLY A 85 -17.81 -1.82 -15.59
N TRP A 86 -16.99 -0.94 -15.03
CA TRP A 86 -15.53 -0.99 -15.11
C TRP A 86 -14.93 -1.89 -14.04
#